data_AF-A0A221UZU8-F1
#
_entry.id   AF-A0A221UZU8-F1
#
_cell.length_a   1.000
_cell.length_b   1.000
_cell.length_c   1.000
_cell.angle_alpha   90.00
_cell.angle_beta   90.00
_cell.angle_gamma   90.00
#
_symmetry.space_group_name_H-M   'P 1'
#
loop_
_entity.id
_entity.type
_entity.pdbx_description
1 polymer ?
#
loop_
_entity_poly.entity_id
_entity_poly.type
_entity_poly.pdbx_seq_one_letter_code
_entity_poly.pdbx_strand_id
1 'polypeptide(L)'
;MKKEFVQFRCSLYEKKLLRVKADRSGLSISEYCRRAAFDDRIIERLTQEQIEMYKMLSRYETNFKLIGNMFRKRNPKLADEVVHLASEIRRHLLSFRR
;
A
#
# COMPACT_ATOMS: atom_id res chain seq x y z
N MET A 1 -22.29 0.55 -19.40
CA MET A 1 -23.03 0.13 -18.18
C MET A 1 -23.31 -1.37 -18.30
N LYS A 2 -22.98 -2.18 -17.29
CA LYS A 2 -23.27 -3.63 -17.31
C LYS A 2 -24.77 -3.83 -17.04
N LYS A 3 -25.46 -4.65 -17.84
CA LYS A 3 -26.94 -4.80 -17.84
C LYS A 3 -27.43 -6.15 -17.31
N GLU A 4 -26.63 -7.20 -17.42
CA GLU A 4 -26.97 -8.56 -16.99
C GLU A 4 -26.72 -8.78 -15.49
N PHE A 5 -27.55 -9.62 -14.87
CA PHE A 5 -27.47 -9.96 -13.45
C PHE A 5 -27.14 -11.44 -13.24
N VAL A 6 -26.29 -11.70 -12.24
CA VAL A 6 -25.95 -13.05 -11.77
C VAL A 6 -26.29 -13.14 -10.29
N GLN A 7 -26.99 -14.19 -9.89
CA GLN A 7 -27.33 -14.49 -8.51
C GLN A 7 -26.75 -15.84 -8.12
N PHE A 8 -26.22 -15.94 -6.90
CA PHE A 8 -25.72 -17.20 -6.35
C PHE A 8 -26.17 -17.33 -4.89
N ARG A 9 -26.37 -18.58 -4.46
CA ARG A 9 -26.73 -18.88 -3.08
C ARG A 9 -25.52 -18.71 -2.17
N CYS A 10 -25.73 -18.10 -1.01
CA CYS A 10 -24.73 -18.00 0.04
C CYS A 10 -25.44 -17.92 1.40
N SER A 11 -24.75 -18.37 2.44
CA SER A 11 -25.14 -18.17 3.83
C SER A 11 -25.05 -16.69 4.22
N LEU A 12 -25.68 -16.35 5.34
CA LEU A 12 -25.60 -15.01 5.92
C LEU A 12 -24.14 -14.59 6.20
N TYR A 13 -23.32 -15.53 6.66
CA TYR A 13 -21.92 -15.28 6.98
C TYR A 13 -21.08 -15.00 5.73
N GLU A 14 -21.21 -15.83 4.69
CA GLU A 14 -20.52 -15.63 3.41
C GLU A 14 -20.90 -14.28 2.78
N LYS A 15 -22.18 -13.91 2.83
CA LYS A 15 -22.65 -12.60 2.34
C LYS A 15 -21.99 -11.43 3.08
N LYS A 16 -21.84 -11.53 4.41
CA LYS A 16 -21.13 -10.52 5.21
C LYS A 16 -19.63 -10.50 4.88
N LEU A 17 -19.01 -11.67 4.73
CA LEU A 17 -17.58 -11.77 4.42
C LEU A 17 -17.26 -11.16 3.04
N LEU A 18 -18.11 -11.40 2.03
CA LEU A 18 -17.97 -10.79 0.71
C LEU A 18 -18.01 -9.26 0.77
N ARG A 19 -18.87 -8.67 1.62
CA ARG A 19 -18.89 -7.23 1.85
C ARG A 19 -17.57 -6.73 2.43
N VAL A 20 -17.10 -7.36 3.51
CA VAL A 20 -15.85 -6.97 4.16
C VAL A 20 -14.67 -7.04 3.18
N LYS A 21 -14.57 -8.10 2.37
CA LYS A 21 -13.51 -8.25 1.38
C LYS A 21 -13.60 -7.21 0.25
N ALA A 22 -14.82 -6.92 -0.22
CA ALA A 22 -15.05 -5.88 -1.22
C ALA A 22 -14.67 -4.49 -0.68
N ASP A 23 -15.08 -4.16 0.53
CA ASP A 23 -14.80 -2.88 1.21
C ASP A 23 -13.28 -2.69 1.43
N ARG A 24 -12.58 -3.74 1.89
CA ARG A 24 -11.11 -3.72 2.03
C ARG A 24 -10.39 -3.48 0.72
N SER A 25 -10.95 -3.97 -0.39
CA SER A 25 -10.40 -3.75 -1.73
C SER A 25 -10.89 -2.43 -2.36
N GLY A 26 -11.83 -1.74 -1.71
CA GLY A 26 -12.47 -0.54 -2.23
C GLY A 26 -13.28 -0.76 -3.51
N LEU A 27 -13.85 -1.95 -3.65
CA LEU A 27 -14.67 -2.35 -4.77
C LEU A 27 -16.13 -2.49 -4.32
N SER A 28 -17.06 -2.31 -5.24
CA SER A 28 -18.44 -2.78 -5.00
C SER A 28 -18.46 -4.30 -4.89
N ILE A 29 -19.42 -4.88 -4.16
CA ILE A 29 -19.59 -6.34 -4.05
C ILE A 29 -19.64 -6.99 -5.43
N SER A 30 -20.43 -6.44 -6.35
CA SER A 30 -20.57 -6.98 -7.70
C SER A 30 -19.27 -6.92 -8.49
N GLU A 31 -18.43 -5.93 -8.24
CA GLU A 31 -17.12 -5.85 -8.87
C GLU A 31 -16.12 -6.81 -8.25
N TYR A 32 -16.08 -6.90 -6.92
CA TYR A 32 -15.27 -7.86 -6.20
C TYR A 32 -15.56 -9.29 -6.65
N CYS A 33 -16.83 -9.70 -6.67
CA CYS A 33 -17.21 -11.06 -7.08
C CYS A 33 -16.88 -11.34 -8.55
N ARG A 34 -17.06 -10.36 -9.45
CA ARG A 34 -16.67 -10.54 -10.87
C ARG A 34 -15.16 -10.72 -11.00
N ARG A 35 -14.37 -9.82 -10.41
CA ARG A 35 -12.91 -9.90 -10.45
C ARG A 35 -12.42 -11.24 -9.88
N ALA A 36 -12.98 -11.64 -8.75
CA ALA A 36 -12.65 -12.93 -8.13
C ALA A 36 -13.03 -14.13 -9.02
N ALA A 37 -14.14 -14.07 -9.75
CA ALA A 37 -14.56 -15.13 -10.65
C ALA A 37 -13.72 -15.22 -11.95
N PHE A 38 -13.05 -14.14 -12.33
CA PHE A 38 -12.16 -14.09 -13.50
C PHE A 38 -10.67 -14.17 -13.13
N ASP A 39 -10.35 -14.50 -11.87
CA ASP A 39 -8.98 -14.52 -11.34
C ASP A 39 -8.22 -13.19 -11.56
N ASP A 40 -8.95 -12.08 -11.62
CA ASP A 40 -8.36 -10.74 -11.68
C ASP A 40 -7.64 -10.43 -10.37
N ARG A 41 -6.51 -9.71 -10.47
CA ARG A 41 -5.77 -9.26 -9.28
C ARG A 41 -6.63 -8.29 -8.45
N ILE A 42 -6.94 -8.70 -7.21
CA ILE A 42 -7.60 -7.86 -6.21
C ILE A 42 -6.57 -7.44 -5.17
N ILE A 43 -6.37 -6.12 -5.03
CA ILE A 43 -5.41 -5.54 -4.09
C ILE A 43 -6.19 -4.91 -2.95
N GLU A 44 -5.93 -5.34 -1.71
CA GLU A 44 -6.47 -4.66 -0.53
C GLU A 44 -5.88 -3.25 -0.41
N ARG A 45 -6.72 -2.29 -0.07
CA ARG A 45 -6.28 -0.93 0.22
C ARG A 45 -5.48 -0.92 1.52
N LEU A 46 -4.49 -0.02 1.57
CA LEU A 46 -3.79 0.25 2.80
C LEU A 46 -4.76 0.74 3.87
N THR A 47 -4.61 0.24 5.09
CA THR A 47 -5.33 0.76 6.25
C THR A 47 -4.86 2.18 6.56
N GLN A 48 -5.67 2.92 7.32
CA GLN A 48 -5.32 4.26 7.77
C GLN A 48 -4.00 4.27 8.55
N GLU A 49 -3.79 3.29 9.44
CA GLU A 49 -2.55 3.10 10.19
C GLU A 49 -1.35 2.86 9.27
N GLN A 50 -1.51 2.02 8.25
CA GLN A 50 -0.46 1.78 7.25
C GLN A 50 -0.13 3.08 6.49
N ILE A 51 -1.14 3.84 6.07
CA ILE A 51 -0.95 5.12 5.39
C ILE A 51 -0.15 6.09 6.26
N GLU A 52 -0.44 6.15 7.56
CA GLU A 52 0.28 7.00 8.51
C GLU A 52 1.74 6.57 8.68
N MET A 53 1.99 5.26 8.79
CA MET A 53 3.37 4.74 8.80
C MET A 53 4.13 5.10 7.53
N TYR A 54 3.51 5.02 6.35
CA TYR A 54 4.16 5.40 5.09
C TYR A 54 4.46 6.90 5.01
N LYS A 55 3.56 7.76 5.50
CA LYS A 55 3.82 9.20 5.60
C LYS A 55 5.02 9.48 6.50
N MET A 56 5.12 8.78 7.63
CA MET A 56 6.26 8.88 8.54
C MET A 56 7.55 8.41 7.88
N LEU A 57 7.55 7.27 7.19
CA LEU A 57 8.70 6.78 6.42
C LEU A 57 9.18 7.81 5.37
N SER A 58 8.25 8.44 4.65
CA SER A 58 8.57 9.50 3.70
C SER A 58 9.27 10.69 4.37
N ARG A 59 8.83 11.06 5.59
CA ARG A 59 9.48 12.12 6.37
C ARG A 59 10.89 11.70 6.81
N TYR A 60 11.06 10.46 7.25
CA TYR A 60 12.36 9.93 7.67
C TYR A 60 13.37 9.88 6.53
N GLU A 61 12.95 9.50 5.32
CA GLU A 61 13.81 9.56 4.13
C GLU A 61 14.41 10.95 3.92
N THR A 62 13.58 11.99 4.08
CA THR A 62 14.04 13.39 3.96
C THR A 62 14.97 13.76 5.11
N ASN A 63 14.61 13.41 6.35
CA ASN A 63 15.41 13.71 7.53
C ASN A 63 16.82 13.09 7.43
N PHE A 64 16.93 11.82 7.02
CA PHE A 64 18.21 11.14 6.89
C PHE A 64 19.11 11.77 5.81
N LYS A 65 18.54 12.26 4.71
CA LYS A 65 19.32 13.04 3.73
C LYS A 65 19.83 14.36 4.29
N LEU A 66 19.01 15.07 5.07
CA LEU A 66 19.42 16.32 5.70
C LEU A 66 20.59 16.08 6.66
N ILE A 67 20.52 15.01 7.44
CA ILE A 67 21.63 14.56 8.31
C ILE A 67 22.87 14.26 7.47
N GLY A 68 22.73 13.49 6.38
CA GLY A 68 23.85 13.19 5.49
C GLY A 68 24.50 14.44 4.90
N ASN A 69 23.70 15.41 4.46
CA ASN A 69 24.20 16.69 3.96
C ASN A 69 24.94 17.48 5.05
N MET A 70 24.43 17.50 6.29
CA MET A 70 25.04 18.20 7.42
C MET A 70 26.41 17.62 7.79
N PHE A 71 26.57 16.30 7.73
CA PHE A 71 27.80 15.62 8.11
C PHE A 71 28.76 15.34 6.95
N ARG A 72 28.40 15.67 5.69
CA ARG A 72 29.18 15.34 4.48
C ARG A 72 30.68 15.65 4.59
N LYS A 73 31.07 16.78 5.18
CA LYS A 73 32.49 17.18 5.36
C LYS A 73 33.07 16.81 6.72
N ARG A 74 32.23 16.58 7.73
CA ARG A 74 32.64 16.39 9.13
C ARG A 74 32.79 14.92 9.50
N ASN A 75 31.91 14.08 8.99
CA ASN A 75 31.95 12.63 9.16
C ASN A 75 31.39 11.96 7.89
N PRO A 76 32.25 11.72 6.88
CA PRO A 76 31.84 11.11 5.61
C PRO A 76 31.21 9.73 5.78
N LYS A 77 31.73 8.89 6.70
CA LYS A 77 31.19 7.56 6.96
C LYS A 77 29.74 7.61 7.45
N LEU A 78 29.45 8.47 8.43
CA LEU A 78 28.08 8.69 8.90
C LEU A 78 27.18 9.20 7.77
N ALA A 79 27.68 10.15 6.97
CA ALA A 79 26.93 10.70 5.85
C ALA A 79 26.55 9.64 4.82
N ASP A 80 27.47 8.73 4.50
CA ASP A 80 27.23 7.63 3.57
C ASP A 80 26.21 6.63 4.12
N GLU A 81 26.32 6.25 5.40
CA GLU A 81 25.38 5.32 6.05
C GLU A 81 23.94 5.87 6.08
N VAL A 82 23.74 7.14 6.46
CA VAL A 82 22.38 7.72 6.50
C VAL A 82 21.81 7.98 5.11
N VAL A 83 22.64 8.33 4.13
CA VAL A 83 22.20 8.47 2.73
C VAL A 83 21.85 7.12 2.13
N HIS A 84 22.58 6.06 2.50
CA HIS A 84 22.24 4.69 2.14
C HIS A 84 20.86 4.32 2.68
N LEU A 85 20.63 4.49 3.98
CA LEU A 85 19.33 4.22 4.62
C LEU A 85 18.18 5.01 3.97
N ALA A 86 18.38 6.30 3.69
CA ALA A 86 17.39 7.10 2.97
C ALA A 86 17.06 6.52 1.59
N SER A 87 18.07 5.99 0.89
CA SER A 87 17.90 5.35 -0.41
C SER A 87 17.13 4.03 -0.31
N GLU A 88 17.34 3.26 0.76
CA GLU A 88 16.57 2.04 1.04
C GLU A 88 15.10 2.33 1.28
N ILE A 89 14.81 3.32 2.15
CA ILE A 89 13.45 3.78 2.42
C ILE A 89 12.78 4.23 1.12
N ARG A 90 13.47 5.03 0.30
CA ARG A 90 12.96 5.47 -1.01
C ARG A 90 12.64 4.29 -1.92
N ARG A 91 13.53 3.30 -2.03
CA ARG A 91 13.28 2.11 -2.86
C ARG A 91 12.03 1.36 -2.42
N HIS A 92 11.84 1.21 -1.12
CA HIS A 92 10.64 0.59 -0.57
C HIS A 92 9.38 1.41 -0.87
N LEU A 93 9.41 2.73 -0.68
CA LEU A 93 8.26 3.59 -1.02
C LEU A 93 7.91 3.55 -2.52
N LEU A 94 8.89 3.36 -3.40
CA LEU A 94 8.68 3.26 -4.84
C LEU A 94 8.11 1.91 -5.30
N SER A 95 8.23 0.83 -4.52
CA SER A 95 7.66 -0.46 -4.91
C SER A 95 6.14 -0.46 -4.99
N PHE A 96 5.48 0.52 -4.37
CA PHE A 96 4.02 0.71 -4.43
C PHE A 96 3.52 1.34 -5.74
N ARG A 97 4.42 1.82 -6.62
CA ARG A 97 4.04 2.37 -7.94
C ARG A 97 3.93 1.32 -9.05
N ARG A 98 4.18 0.04 -8.76
CA ARG A 98 4.16 -1.08 -9.72
C ARG A 98 2.87 -1.90 -9.65
#